data_AF-A0A924MVC2-F1
#
_entry.id   AF-A0A924MVC2-F1
#
_cell.length_a   1.000
_cell.length_b   1.000
_cell.length_c   1.000
_cell.angle_alpha   90.00
_cell.angle_beta   90.00
_cell.angle_gamma   90.00
#
_symmetry.space_group_name_H-M   'P 1'
#
loop_
_entity.id
_entity.type
_entity.pdbx_description
1 polymer ?
#
loop_
_entity_poly.entity_id
_entity_poly.type
_entity_poly.pdbx_seq_one_letter_code
_entity_poly.pdbx_strand_id
1 'polypeptide(L)'
;MIYAIVRRPPWRATPLCVAVGLALSACAVGPDFHTPDAPRVADASHPYTSAPLPAMPVSGASPAYVPQRIVDGQDISATWWEAFQSPALNALVQSALQHSPTVVAAQATLRQAE
;
A
#
# COMPACT_ATOMS: atom_id res chain seq x y z
N MET A 1 57.53 40.58 -4.83
CA MET A 1 56.24 40.22 -5.44
C MET A 1 55.42 39.48 -4.39
N ILE A 2 54.72 40.21 -3.53
CA ILE A 2 53.95 39.66 -2.40
C ILE A 2 52.47 39.67 -2.84
N TYR A 3 51.88 38.49 -3.04
CA TYR A 3 50.45 38.35 -3.33
C TYR A 3 49.66 38.80 -2.10
N ALA A 4 48.99 39.94 -2.19
CA ALA A 4 48.05 40.38 -1.17
C ALA A 4 46.85 39.42 -1.17
N ILE A 5 46.76 38.58 -0.15
CA ILE A 5 45.59 37.75 0.11
C ILE A 5 44.46 38.71 0.51
N VAL A 6 43.61 39.04 -0.45
CA VAL A 6 42.38 39.82 -0.23
C VAL A 6 41.41 38.94 0.55
N ARG A 7 41.46 38.99 1.88
CA ARG A 7 40.43 38.39 2.74
C ARG A 7 39.12 39.15 2.51
N ARG A 8 38.21 38.55 1.73
CA ARG A 8 36.87 39.12 1.53
C ARG A 8 36.12 39.06 2.86
N PRO A 9 35.47 40.16 3.29
CA PRO A 9 34.76 40.18 4.56
C PRO A 9 33.65 39.12 4.55
N PRO A 10 33.39 38.43 5.68
CA PRO A 10 32.40 37.35 5.74
C PRO A 10 31.00 37.80 5.34
N TRP A 11 30.77 39.12 5.30
CA TRP A 11 29.51 39.78 5.02
C TRP A 11 29.15 39.75 3.52
N ARG A 12 30.08 39.35 2.64
CA ARG A 12 29.80 39.13 1.21
C ARG A 12 29.21 37.75 0.91
N ALA A 13 29.36 36.77 1.81
CA ALA A 13 28.83 35.42 1.63
C ALA A 13 27.41 35.25 2.18
N THR A 14 27.02 36.06 3.17
CA THR A 14 25.70 36.05 3.81
C THR A 14 24.50 36.16 2.85
N PRO A 15 24.45 37.10 1.87
CA PRO A 15 23.29 37.21 0.98
C PRO A 15 23.14 35.99 0.05
N LEU A 16 24.26 35.36 -0.33
CA LEU A 16 24.25 34.15 -1.15
C LEU A 16 23.69 32.95 -0.37
N CYS A 17 24.09 32.78 0.88
CA CYS A 17 23.56 31.71 1.74
C CYS A 17 22.05 31.87 2.02
N VAL A 18 21.59 33.11 2.22
CA VAL A 18 20.16 33.41 2.41
C VAL A 18 19.37 33.11 1.14
N ALA A 19 19.86 33.52 -0.03
CA ALA A 19 19.21 33.25 -1.31
C ALA A 19 19.10 31.74 -1.61
N VAL A 20 20.14 30.96 -1.31
CA VAL A 20 20.12 29.50 -1.46
C VAL A 20 19.13 28.85 -0.48
N GLY A 21 19.06 29.32 0.77
CA GLY A 21 18.09 28.83 1.76
C GLY A 21 16.64 29.07 1.32
N LEU A 22 16.34 30.25 0.77
CA LEU A 22 15.00 30.59 0.25
C LEU A 22 14.63 29.77 -1.00
N ALA A 23 15.58 29.54 -1.90
CA ALA A 23 15.36 28.72 -3.09
C ALA A 23 15.03 27.26 -2.76
N LEU A 24 15.59 26.72 -1.67
CA LEU A 24 15.33 25.36 -1.19
C LEU A 24 13.96 25.21 -0.50
N SER A 25 13.41 26.30 0.08
CA SER A 25 12.07 26.30 0.70
C SER A 25 10.91 26.28 -0.30
N ALA A 26 11.17 26.39 -1.59
CA ALA A 26 10.15 26.46 -2.63
C ALA A 26 9.72 25.09 -3.21
N CYS A 27 10.34 23.98 -2.78
CA CYS A 27 9.89 22.63 -3.13
C CYS A 27 8.74 22.19 -2.22
N ALA A 28 7.55 22.76 -2.39
CA ALA A 28 6.34 22.17 -1.82
C ALA A 28 5.99 20.89 -2.58
N VAL A 29 6.03 19.75 -1.89
CA VAL A 29 5.75 18.43 -2.44
C VAL A 29 4.23 18.26 -2.58
N GLY A 30 3.71 18.68 -3.73
CA GLY A 30 2.34 18.38 -4.18
C GLY A 30 1.22 19.06 -3.38
N PRO A 31 -0.01 19.09 -3.94
CA PRO A 31 -1.19 19.47 -3.18
C PRO A 31 -1.48 18.45 -2.07
N ASP A 32 -2.21 18.88 -1.03
CA ASP A 32 -2.68 17.98 0.02
C ASP A 32 -3.41 16.77 -0.57
N PHE A 33 -3.01 15.57 -0.13
CA PHE A 33 -3.68 14.35 -0.55
C PHE A 33 -5.07 14.28 0.08
N HIS A 34 -6.09 14.10 -0.75
CA HIS A 34 -7.45 13.79 -0.31
C HIS A 34 -7.84 12.43 -0.87
N THR A 35 -8.31 11.55 0.03
CA THR A 35 -8.85 10.25 -0.37
C THR A 35 -10.06 10.48 -1.27
N PRO A 36 -10.07 9.94 -2.51
CA PRO A 36 -11.23 10.04 -3.38
C PRO A 36 -12.40 9.25 -2.80
N ASP A 37 -13.62 9.68 -3.13
CA ASP A 37 -14.82 8.89 -2.84
C ASP A 37 -14.70 7.49 -3.44
N ALA A 38 -15.25 6.49 -2.75
CA ALA A 38 -15.30 5.14 -3.28
C ALA A 38 -16.00 5.12 -4.65
N PRO A 39 -15.56 4.28 -5.60
CA PRO A 39 -16.23 4.14 -6.89
C PRO A 39 -17.72 3.83 -6.71
N ARG A 40 -18.60 4.47 -7.51
CA ARG A 40 -20.05 4.20 -7.47
C ARG A 40 -20.42 2.74 -7.75
N VAL A 41 -19.50 1.96 -8.32
CA VAL A 41 -19.64 0.51 -8.53
C VAL A 41 -19.55 -0.34 -7.24
N ALA A 42 -19.45 0.30 -6.08
CA ALA A 42 -19.48 -0.35 -4.78
C ALA A 42 -20.86 -0.35 -4.12
N ASP A 43 -21.91 0.17 -4.78
CA ASP A 43 -23.28 0.16 -4.27
C ASP A 43 -24.14 -0.95 -4.89
N ALA A 44 -25.26 -1.26 -4.25
CA ALA A 44 -26.21 -2.28 -4.72
C ALA A 44 -26.83 -1.95 -6.10
N SER A 45 -26.68 -0.72 -6.58
CA SER A 45 -27.18 -0.26 -7.89
C SER A 45 -26.18 -0.51 -9.03
N HIS A 46 -24.90 -0.71 -8.71
CA HIS A 46 -23.82 -0.93 -9.69
C HIS A 46 -22.83 -2.01 -9.19
N PRO A 47 -23.25 -3.26 -9.01
CA PRO A 47 -22.40 -4.27 -8.38
C PRO A 47 -21.13 -4.59 -9.19
N TYR A 48 -20.09 -5.07 -8.48
CA TYR A 48 -18.88 -5.65 -9.10
C TYR A 48 -19.13 -6.97 -9.84
N THR A 49 -20.36 -7.48 -9.84
CA THR A 49 -20.78 -8.70 -10.52
C THR A 49 -21.65 -8.36 -11.74
N SER A 50 -21.51 -9.13 -12.83
CA SER A 50 -22.32 -8.94 -14.05
C SER A 50 -23.81 -9.25 -13.86
N ALA A 51 -24.14 -10.01 -12.82
CA ALA A 51 -25.50 -10.35 -12.41
C ALA A 51 -25.65 -10.18 -10.89
N PRO A 52 -26.87 -9.93 -10.36
CA PRO A 52 -27.10 -9.87 -8.93
C PRO A 52 -26.65 -11.16 -8.22
N LEU A 53 -26.04 -11.00 -7.05
CA LEU A 53 -25.69 -12.13 -6.20
C LEU A 53 -26.98 -12.89 -5.83
N PRO A 54 -27.05 -14.21 -6.06
CA PRO A 54 -28.22 -14.98 -5.68
C PRO A 54 -28.34 -15.00 -4.15
N ALA A 55 -29.55 -14.77 -3.64
CA ALA A 55 -29.84 -14.81 -2.20
C ALA A 55 -29.47 -16.17 -1.56
N MET A 56 -29.46 -17.23 -2.37
CA MET A 56 -28.86 -18.53 -2.09
C MET A 56 -28.16 -19.03 -3.37
N PRO A 57 -26.83 -19.18 -3.40
CA PRO A 57 -26.12 -19.81 -4.52
C PRO A 57 -26.71 -21.19 -4.78
N VAL A 58 -27.09 -21.48 -6.02
CA VAL A 58 -27.76 -22.74 -6.37
C VAL A 58 -26.91 -23.95 -5.97
N SER A 59 -27.56 -24.90 -5.31
CA SER A 59 -27.02 -26.17 -4.84
C SER A 59 -26.44 -27.03 -5.96
N GLY A 60 -25.29 -27.65 -5.70
CA GLY A 60 -24.99 -28.92 -6.35
C GLY A 60 -26.02 -29.97 -5.89
N ALA A 61 -26.44 -30.87 -6.79
CA ALA A 61 -27.47 -31.89 -6.54
C ALA A 61 -27.02 -33.03 -5.58
N SER A 62 -26.27 -32.69 -4.53
CA SER A 62 -25.82 -33.63 -3.51
C SER A 62 -26.66 -33.46 -2.25
N PRO A 63 -27.15 -34.55 -1.62
CA PRO A 63 -27.84 -34.50 -0.33
C PRO A 63 -26.97 -33.96 0.83
N ALA A 64 -25.67 -33.76 0.62
CA ALA A 64 -24.75 -33.13 1.58
C ALA A 64 -24.57 -31.61 1.38
N TYR A 65 -25.35 -30.99 0.48
CA TYR A 65 -25.21 -29.57 0.20
C TYR A 65 -25.65 -28.70 1.39
N VAL A 66 -24.76 -27.78 1.79
CA VAL A 66 -25.06 -26.70 2.73
C VAL A 66 -25.19 -25.40 1.92
N PRO A 67 -26.26 -24.59 2.10
CA PRO A 67 -26.41 -23.32 1.43
C PRO A 67 -25.22 -22.39 1.71
N GLN A 68 -24.51 -21.98 0.66
CA GLN A 68 -23.45 -20.99 0.79
C GLN A 68 -24.08 -19.62 1.04
N ARG A 69 -23.55 -18.85 2.00
CA ARG A 69 -23.94 -17.46 2.23
C ARG A 69 -22.75 -16.57 1.97
N ILE A 70 -22.93 -15.56 1.12
CA ILE A 70 -21.93 -14.49 0.92
C ILE A 70 -22.30 -13.36 1.88
N VAL A 71 -21.32 -12.89 2.64
CA VAL A 71 -21.50 -11.78 3.59
C VAL A 71 -20.56 -10.66 3.17
N ASP A 72 -21.13 -9.57 2.70
CA ASP A 72 -20.37 -8.41 2.24
C ASP A 72 -19.71 -7.69 3.42
N GLY A 73 -18.51 -7.15 3.19
CA GLY A 73 -17.79 -6.36 4.17
C GLY A 73 -17.29 -7.12 5.40
N GLN A 74 -17.30 -8.47 5.38
CA GLN A 74 -16.61 -9.24 6.41
C GLN A 74 -15.09 -9.13 6.25
N ASP A 75 -14.42 -9.06 7.39
CA ASP A 75 -12.97 -9.10 7.43
C ASP A 75 -12.45 -10.49 7.05
N ILE A 76 -11.35 -10.53 6.31
CA ILE A 76 -10.74 -11.79 5.84
C ILE A 76 -9.52 -12.06 6.70
N SER A 77 -9.44 -13.28 7.25
CA SER A 77 -8.28 -13.68 8.06
C SER A 77 -6.96 -13.51 7.29
N ALA A 78 -5.94 -12.97 7.96
CA ALA A 78 -4.57 -12.92 7.44
C ALA A 78 -4.03 -14.32 7.10
N THR A 79 -4.54 -15.37 7.75
CA THR A 79 -4.21 -16.79 7.50
C THR A 79 -5.32 -17.53 6.76
N TRP A 80 -5.96 -16.89 5.78
CA TRP A 80 -7.11 -17.43 5.03
C TRP A 80 -6.90 -18.87 4.50
N TRP A 81 -5.66 -19.28 4.22
CA TRP A 81 -5.34 -20.62 3.73
C TRP A 81 -5.63 -21.74 4.75
N GLU A 82 -5.70 -21.42 6.05
CA GLU A 82 -6.00 -22.42 7.09
C GLU A 82 -7.44 -22.94 7.01
N ALA A 83 -8.34 -22.18 6.38
CA ALA A 83 -9.71 -22.61 6.13
C ALA A 83 -9.80 -23.86 5.23
N PHE A 84 -8.75 -24.16 4.47
CA PHE A 84 -8.65 -25.39 3.67
C PHE A 84 -8.31 -26.63 4.50
N GLN A 85 -7.95 -26.47 5.78
CA GLN A 85 -7.66 -27.57 6.70
C GLN A 85 -6.60 -28.55 6.18
N SER A 86 -5.63 -28.05 5.41
CA SER A 86 -4.55 -28.85 4.84
C SER A 86 -3.22 -28.52 5.53
N PRO A 87 -2.71 -29.40 6.41
CA PRO A 87 -1.43 -29.18 7.08
C PRO A 87 -0.27 -28.99 6.10
N ALA A 88 -0.30 -29.69 4.97
CA ALA A 88 0.70 -29.55 3.91
C ALA A 88 0.67 -28.16 3.26
N LEU A 89 -0.53 -27.62 3.00
CA LEU A 89 -0.68 -26.26 2.49
C LEU A 89 -0.18 -25.23 3.51
N ASN A 90 -0.56 -25.39 4.78
CA ASN A 90 -0.14 -24.49 5.85
C ASN A 90 1.40 -24.43 5.95
N ALA A 91 2.05 -25.60 5.93
CA ALA A 91 3.51 -25.69 5.97
C ALA A 91 4.16 -25.04 4.74
N LEU A 92 3.58 -25.24 3.55
CA LEU A 92 4.08 -24.63 2.31
C LEU A 92 4.01 -23.10 2.37
N VAL A 93 2.85 -22.54 2.75
CA VAL A 93 2.67 -21.09 2.82
C VAL A 93 3.59 -20.47 3.88
N GLN A 94 3.70 -21.08 5.06
CA GLN A 94 4.60 -20.61 6.10
C GLN A 94 6.06 -20.61 5.66
N SER A 95 6.51 -21.70 5.02
CA SER A 95 7.87 -21.79 4.48
C SER A 95 8.12 -20.72 3.42
N ALA A 96 7.16 -20.49 2.52
CA ALA A 96 7.27 -19.45 1.50
C ALA A 96 7.37 -18.04 2.12
N LEU A 97 6.53 -17.72 3.12
CA LEU A 97 6.58 -16.41 3.79
C LEU A 97 7.89 -16.18 4.55
N GLN A 98 8.44 -17.23 5.18
CA GLN A 98 9.70 -17.14 5.93
C GLN A 98 10.93 -16.97 5.02
N HIS A 99 10.93 -17.60 3.85
CA HIS A 99 12.12 -17.70 3.00
C HIS A 99 12.00 -16.92 1.68
N SER A 100 10.96 -16.10 1.49
CA SER A 100 10.75 -15.37 0.24
C SER A 100 11.62 -14.11 0.14
N PRO A 101 12.52 -14.02 -0.86
CA PRO A 101 13.29 -12.80 -1.12
C PRO A 101 12.40 -11.62 -1.53
N THR A 102 11.24 -11.86 -2.15
CA THR A 102 10.33 -10.78 -2.57
C THR A 102 9.63 -10.13 -1.38
N VAL A 103 9.33 -10.90 -0.33
CA VAL A 103 8.79 -10.37 0.93
C VAL A 103 9.83 -9.49 1.62
N VAL A 104 11.09 -9.95 1.67
CA VAL A 104 12.21 -9.16 2.23
C VAL A 104 12.41 -7.85 1.46
N ALA A 105 12.37 -7.90 0.13
CA ALA A 105 12.49 -6.70 -0.71
C ALA A 105 11.34 -5.71 -0.48
N ALA A 106 10.09 -6.21 -0.40
CA ALA A 106 8.93 -5.37 -0.12
C ALA A 106 9.04 -4.67 1.26
N GLN A 107 9.47 -5.38 2.30
CA GLN A 107 9.70 -4.81 3.62
C GLN A 107 10.83 -3.76 3.62
N ALA A 108 11.89 -3.97 2.82
CA ALA A 108 12.94 -2.97 2.65
C ALA A 108 12.42 -1.70 1.98
N THR A 109 11.57 -1.82 0.96
CA THR A 109 10.92 -0.68 0.30
C THR A 109 10.06 0.13 1.28
N LEU A 110 9.31 -0.54 2.16
CA LEU A 110 8.51 0.15 3.18
C LEU A 110 9.40 0.96 4.14
N ARG A 111 10.47 0.37 4.66
CA ARG A 111 11.42 1.07 5.54
C ARG A 111 12.15 2.23 4.87
N GLN A 112 12.26 2.23 3.54
CA GLN A 112 12.85 3.34 2.79
C GLN A 112 11.88 4.52 2.65
N ALA A 113 10.56 4.27 2.73
CA ALA A 113 9.52 5.27 2.55
C ALA A 113 9.03 5.92 3.87
N GLU A 114 9.37 5.32 5.01
CA GLU A 114 9.15 5.86 6.36
C GLU A 114 10.22 6.90 6.75
#